data_AF-A0A1V0NC89-F1
#
_entry.id   AF-A0A1V0NC89-F1
#
_cell.length_a   1.000
_cell.length_b   1.000
_cell.length_c   1.000
_cell.angle_alpha   90.00
_cell.angle_beta   90.00
_cell.angle_gamma   90.00
#
_symmetry.space_group_name_H-M   'P 1'
#
loop_
_entity.id
_entity.type
_entity.pdbx_description
1 polymer ?
#
loop_
_entity_poly.entity_id
_entity_poly.type
_entity_poly.pdbx_seq_one_letter_code
_entity_poly.pdbx_strand_id
1 'polypeptide(L)'
;MNYFKGKQFQKDVIIVAVGYYLRYNLSYREIQELLYDRGINVCHTTIYRWVQEYSKVLYHLWKKKNRQSFYSWKMDETYIKIKRRWHYLYRAIDADGLTLDIWLRKKRDTQAAYAFLKRLHKQFGQPRVIVTDKAPSIGSAFRKLQSNGLYTKTEHRTVKYLNNLIEQDHRPIKRRNKFYRSLRTASTTIKGMETIRGIYKKNRRNGTLFGFSVSTEIKVLMGILA
;
A
#
# COMPACT_ATOMS: atom_id res chain seq x y z
N MET A 1 -6.21 16.03 16.48
CA MET A 1 -5.48 16.54 15.29
C MET A 1 -6.49 16.71 14.15
N ASN A 2 -6.81 17.93 13.73
CA ASN A 2 -7.83 18.15 12.70
C ASN A 2 -7.19 18.09 11.30
N TYR A 3 -7.22 16.92 10.66
CA TYR A 3 -6.61 16.69 9.34
C TYR A 3 -7.21 17.54 8.20
N PHE A 4 -8.39 18.13 8.41
CA PHE A 4 -9.14 18.88 7.41
C PHE A 4 -9.19 20.39 7.74
N LYS A 5 -8.41 20.86 8.71
CA LYS A 5 -8.35 22.29 9.06
C LYS A 5 -7.94 23.12 7.83
N GLY A 6 -8.70 24.17 7.53
CA GLY A 6 -8.43 25.09 6.42
C GLY A 6 -8.76 24.55 5.02
N LYS A 7 -9.52 23.45 4.91
CA LYS A 7 -10.01 22.97 3.60
C LYS A 7 -11.30 23.69 3.24
N GLN A 8 -11.37 24.15 1.99
CA GLN A 8 -12.56 24.81 1.42
C GLN A 8 -13.78 23.88 1.34
N PHE A 9 -13.53 22.58 1.11
CA PHE A 9 -14.58 21.57 0.96
C PHE A 9 -14.80 20.82 2.27
N GLN A 10 -16.05 20.41 2.50
CA GLN A 10 -16.41 19.57 3.64
C GLN A 10 -15.57 18.28 3.67
N LYS A 11 -15.20 17.85 4.87
CA LYS A 11 -14.38 16.64 5.10
C LYS A 11 -14.95 15.41 4.40
N ASP A 12 -16.28 15.25 4.40
CA ASP A 12 -16.95 14.09 3.83
C ASP A 12 -16.80 14.01 2.31
N VAL A 13 -16.89 15.15 1.62
CA VAL A 13 -16.63 15.25 0.17
C VAL A 13 -15.20 14.81 -0.16
N ILE A 14 -14.24 15.29 0.61
CA ILE A 14 -12.82 14.96 0.43
C ILE A 14 -12.59 13.47 0.68
N ILE A 15 -13.15 12.92 1.76
CA ILE A 15 -13.02 11.51 2.12
C ILE A 15 -13.62 10.61 1.04
N VAL A 16 -14.82 10.93 0.52
CA VAL A 16 -15.46 10.18 -0.57
C VAL A 16 -14.58 10.22 -1.82
N ALA A 17 -14.13 11.40 -2.25
CA ALA A 17 -13.31 11.55 -3.45
C ALA A 17 -11.99 10.76 -3.34
N VAL A 18 -11.29 10.89 -2.22
CA VAL A 18 -10.03 10.16 -1.96
C VAL A 18 -10.29 8.67 -1.86
N GLY A 19 -11.30 8.26 -1.11
CA GLY A 19 -11.67 6.86 -0.93
C GLY A 19 -12.00 6.18 -2.24
N TYR A 20 -12.80 6.83 -3.09
CA TYR A 20 -13.21 6.29 -4.38
C TYR A 20 -12.02 6.15 -5.33
N TYR A 21 -11.15 7.17 -5.40
CA TYR A 21 -9.94 7.08 -6.21
C TYR A 21 -9.00 5.95 -5.75
N LEU A 22 -8.84 5.79 -4.44
CA LEU A 22 -7.96 4.79 -3.85
C LEU A 22 -8.57 3.39 -3.85
N ARG A 23 -9.89 3.24 -3.87
CA ARG A 23 -10.56 1.94 -3.91
C ARG A 23 -10.76 1.43 -5.33
N TYR A 24 -11.29 2.27 -6.21
CA TYR A 24 -11.72 1.88 -7.56
C TYR A 24 -10.69 2.28 -8.62
N ASN A 25 -10.93 1.87 -9.87
CA ASN A 25 -10.10 2.22 -11.02
C ASN A 25 -10.56 3.52 -11.69
N LEU A 26 -11.07 4.48 -10.90
CA LEU A 26 -11.51 5.78 -11.39
C LEU A 26 -10.31 6.72 -11.60
N SER A 27 -10.42 7.53 -12.65
CA SER A 27 -9.63 8.72 -12.94
C SER A 27 -10.11 9.90 -12.10
N TYR A 28 -9.34 10.99 -12.10
CA TYR A 28 -9.73 12.20 -11.38
C TYR A 28 -10.91 12.93 -12.04
N ARG A 29 -11.11 12.75 -13.35
CA ARG A 29 -12.20 13.37 -14.11
C ARG A 29 -13.52 12.67 -13.82
N GLU A 30 -13.53 11.34 -13.84
CA GLU A 30 -14.71 10.55 -13.45
C GLU A 30 -15.17 10.88 -12.02
N ILE A 31 -14.24 11.11 -11.07
CA ILE A 31 -14.63 11.51 -9.71
C ILE A 31 -15.17 12.95 -9.69
N GLN A 32 -14.62 13.86 -10.49
CA GLN A 32 -15.18 15.20 -10.65
C GLN A 32 -16.61 15.13 -11.19
N GLU A 33 -16.86 14.31 -12.21
CA GLU A 33 -18.20 14.10 -12.80
C GLU A 33 -19.18 13.52 -11.75
N LEU A 34 -18.77 12.46 -11.04
CA LEU A 34 -19.59 11.87 -9.96
C LEU A 34 -19.94 12.86 -8.83
N LEU A 35 -19.06 13.83 -8.55
CA LEU A 35 -19.32 14.88 -7.56
C LEU A 35 -20.19 15.99 -8.15
N TYR A 36 -20.01 16.32 -9.43
CA TYR A 36 -20.82 17.29 -10.14
C TYR A 36 -22.29 16.86 -10.22
N ASP A 37 -22.56 15.58 -10.48
CA ASP A 37 -23.91 14.99 -10.44
C ASP A 37 -24.59 15.12 -9.07
N ARG A 38 -23.81 15.38 -8.01
CA ARG A 38 -24.28 15.63 -6.64
C ARG A 38 -24.29 17.12 -6.27
N GLY A 39 -24.15 18.02 -7.24
CA GLY A 39 -24.12 19.47 -7.04
C GLY A 39 -22.80 20.01 -6.48
N ILE A 40 -21.73 19.20 -6.46
CA ILE A 40 -20.43 19.60 -5.90
C ILE A 40 -19.48 19.95 -7.04
N ASN A 41 -19.23 21.24 -7.23
CA ASN A 41 -18.28 21.70 -8.24
C ASN A 41 -16.83 21.68 -7.71
N VAL A 42 -16.02 20.73 -8.18
CA VAL A 42 -14.61 20.62 -7.82
C VAL A 42 -13.75 20.26 -9.03
N CYS A 43 -12.62 20.93 -9.21
CA CYS A 43 -11.68 20.58 -10.27
C CYS A 43 -10.96 19.25 -9.98
N HIS A 44 -10.79 18.40 -10.99
CA HIS A 44 -10.03 17.15 -10.93
C HIS A 44 -8.60 17.32 -10.39
N THR A 45 -7.98 18.50 -10.59
CA THR A 45 -6.66 18.81 -10.03
C THR A 45 -6.68 19.00 -8.52
N THR A 46 -7.78 19.49 -7.95
CA THR A 46 -8.03 19.57 -6.51
C THR A 46 -8.16 18.17 -5.92
N ILE A 47 -8.91 17.28 -6.57
CA ILE A 47 -9.01 15.86 -6.18
C ILE A 47 -7.63 15.20 -6.21
N TYR A 48 -6.82 15.46 -7.24
CA TYR A 48 -5.43 14.99 -7.30
C TYR A 48 -4.62 15.43 -6.08
N ARG A 49 -4.69 16.72 -5.69
CA ARG A 49 -3.99 17.24 -4.52
C ARG A 49 -4.45 16.54 -3.23
N TRP A 50 -5.76 16.33 -3.05
CA TRP A 50 -6.30 15.58 -1.92
C TRP A 50 -5.77 14.15 -1.87
N VAL A 51 -5.79 13.42 -3.00
CA VAL A 51 -5.24 12.06 -3.04
C VAL A 51 -3.76 12.05 -2.66
N GLN A 52 -2.95 12.98 -3.16
CA GLN A 52 -1.53 13.05 -2.81
C GLN A 52 -1.28 13.40 -1.34
N GLU A 53 -2.15 14.20 -0.72
CA GLU A 53 -2.04 14.57 0.68
C GLU A 53 -2.49 13.42 1.58
N TYR A 54 -3.75 13.01 1.45
CA TYR A 54 -4.38 12.07 2.36
C TYR A 54 -3.88 10.63 2.19
N SER A 55 -3.42 10.21 1.01
CA SER A 55 -2.81 8.87 0.87
C SER A 55 -1.62 8.66 1.81
N LYS A 56 -0.83 9.72 2.08
CA LYS A 56 0.31 9.64 3.01
C LYS A 56 -0.18 9.54 4.45
N VAL A 57 -1.19 10.33 4.79
CA VAL A 57 -1.81 10.34 6.12
C VAL A 57 -2.41 8.97 6.43
N LEU A 58 -3.24 8.45 5.52
CA LEU A 58 -3.86 7.12 5.65
C LEU A 58 -2.80 6.03 5.82
N TYR A 59 -1.76 6.03 4.99
CA TYR A 59 -0.69 5.04 5.10
C TYR A 59 0.06 5.12 6.44
N HIS A 60 0.35 6.34 6.92
CA HIS A 60 1.01 6.51 8.22
C HIS A 60 0.15 6.03 9.38
N LEU A 61 -1.15 6.36 9.37
CA LEU A 61 -2.09 5.91 10.38
C LEU A 61 -2.26 4.39 10.37
N TRP A 62 -2.42 3.82 9.17
CA TRP A 62 -2.48 2.37 8.99
C TRP A 62 -1.24 1.67 9.52
N LYS A 63 -0.05 2.21 9.22
CA LYS A 63 1.22 1.68 9.70
C LYS A 63 1.36 1.76 11.22
N LYS A 64 0.83 2.83 11.84
CA LYS A 64 0.79 2.97 13.31
C LYS A 64 -0.16 1.98 13.98
N LYS A 65 -1.33 1.71 13.38
CA LYS A 65 -2.31 0.76 13.90
C LYS A 65 -1.90 -0.71 13.69
N ASN A 66 -1.15 -1.02 12.62
CA ASN A 66 -0.69 -2.37 12.31
C ASN A 66 0.78 -2.56 12.69
N ARG A 67 1.04 -2.78 13.98
CA ARG A 67 2.39 -3.06 14.51
C ARG A 67 2.69 -4.55 14.67
N GLN A 68 1.67 -5.38 14.65
CA GLN A 68 1.84 -6.83 14.76
C GLN A 68 2.02 -7.43 13.37
N SER A 69 2.96 -8.36 13.27
CA SER A 69 3.14 -9.20 12.10
C SER A 69 3.13 -10.66 12.52
N PHE A 70 2.64 -11.53 11.65
CA PHE A 70 2.65 -12.96 11.89
C PHE A 70 4.01 -13.61 11.65
N TYR A 71 4.13 -14.87 12.06
CA TYR A 71 5.33 -15.71 12.00
C TYR A 71 5.93 -15.89 10.60
N SER A 72 5.15 -15.66 9.53
CA SER A 72 5.59 -15.85 8.15
C SER A 72 5.34 -14.60 7.32
N TRP A 73 6.38 -14.14 6.61
CA TRP A 73 6.31 -13.04 5.66
C TRP A 73 6.54 -13.54 4.25
N LYS A 74 5.89 -12.90 3.28
CA LYS A 74 6.10 -13.11 1.85
C LYS A 74 6.54 -11.79 1.25
N MET A 75 7.64 -11.81 0.53
CA MET A 75 8.21 -10.63 -0.10
C MET A 75 8.46 -10.89 -1.57
N ASP A 76 8.04 -9.95 -2.41
CA ASP A 76 8.20 -10.04 -3.85
C ASP A 76 8.39 -8.65 -4.46
N GLU A 77 8.89 -8.64 -5.69
CA GLU A 77 9.23 -7.47 -6.48
C GLU A 77 8.38 -7.46 -7.75
N THR A 78 7.58 -6.43 -7.94
CA THR A 78 6.78 -6.27 -9.16
C THR A 78 7.13 -5.01 -9.92
N TYR A 79 7.00 -5.05 -11.24
CA TYR A 79 7.16 -3.87 -12.08
C TYR A 79 5.90 -3.00 -12.08
N ILE A 80 6.09 -1.68 -12.14
CA ILE A 80 5.04 -0.66 -12.33
C ILE A 80 5.53 0.37 -13.34
N LYS A 81 4.67 0.77 -14.28
CA LYS A 81 5.01 1.74 -15.33
C LYS A 81 4.73 3.17 -14.82
N ILE A 82 5.74 4.04 -14.86
CA ILE A 82 5.66 5.46 -14.46
C ILE A 82 6.28 6.29 -15.58
N LYS A 83 5.54 7.26 -16.14
CA LYS A 83 5.96 8.02 -17.33
C LYS A 83 6.58 7.11 -18.41
N ARG A 84 5.87 6.04 -18.75
CA ARG A 84 6.28 5.01 -19.73
C ARG A 84 7.54 4.19 -19.37
N ARG A 85 8.21 4.44 -18.24
CA ARG A 85 9.38 3.68 -17.78
C ARG A 85 9.02 2.69 -16.68
N TRP A 86 9.57 1.49 -16.75
CA TRP A 86 9.39 0.48 -15.70
C TRP A 86 10.17 0.83 -14.43
N HIS A 87 9.52 0.64 -13.30
CA HIS A 87 10.05 0.84 -11.95
C HIS A 87 9.72 -0.39 -11.10
N TYR A 88 10.47 -0.60 -10.02
CA TYR A 88 10.34 -1.78 -9.16
C TYR A 88 9.61 -1.43 -7.87
N LEU A 89 8.51 -2.12 -7.59
CA LEU A 89 7.78 -2.08 -6.35
C LEU A 89 8.16 -3.31 -5.51
N TYR A 90 8.94 -3.07 -4.47
CA TYR A 90 9.17 -4.02 -3.39
C TYR A 90 7.94 -4.05 -2.49
N ARG A 91 7.46 -5.25 -2.18
CA ARG A 91 6.26 -5.43 -1.37
C ARG A 91 6.44 -6.61 -0.43
N ALA A 92 5.98 -6.44 0.80
CA ALA A 92 5.91 -7.51 1.78
C ALA A 92 4.50 -7.61 2.34
N ILE A 93 4.01 -8.84 2.46
CA ILE A 93 2.75 -9.20 3.10
C ILE A 93 3.00 -10.24 4.19
N ASP A 94 2.14 -10.29 5.19
CA ASP A 94 2.18 -11.35 6.20
C ASP A 94 1.46 -12.63 5.75
N ALA A 95 1.36 -13.61 6.64
CA ALA A 95 0.65 -14.87 6.41
C ALA A 95 -0.82 -14.65 6.00
N ASP A 96 -1.43 -13.60 6.53
CA ASP A 96 -2.80 -13.17 6.28
C ASP A 96 -2.98 -12.37 4.99
N GLY A 97 -1.88 -12.06 4.31
CA GLY A 97 -1.89 -11.23 3.13
C GLY A 97 -2.14 -9.75 3.42
N LEU A 98 -2.01 -9.29 4.67
CA LEU A 98 -1.98 -7.88 4.99
C LEU A 98 -0.61 -7.29 4.63
N THR A 99 -0.63 -6.10 4.03
CA THR A 99 0.59 -5.42 3.61
C THR A 99 1.39 -4.95 4.82
N LEU A 100 2.62 -5.46 4.95
CA LEU A 100 3.58 -5.03 5.96
C LEU A 100 4.24 -3.71 5.57
N ASP A 101 4.78 -3.65 4.35
CA ASP A 101 5.34 -2.43 3.80
C ASP A 101 5.46 -2.51 2.26
N ILE A 102 5.61 -1.34 1.63
CA ILE A 102 5.89 -1.21 0.20
C ILE A 102 6.98 -0.18 -0.06
N TRP A 103 7.75 -0.39 -1.12
CA TRP A 103 8.78 0.56 -1.52
C TRP A 103 9.01 0.59 -3.03
N LEU A 104 8.83 1.77 -3.62
CA LEU A 104 8.99 2.00 -5.05
C LEU A 104 10.39 2.54 -5.34
N ARG A 105 11.11 1.91 -6.28
CA ARG A 105 12.49 2.19 -6.67
C ARG A 105 12.65 2.24 -8.18
N LYS A 106 13.67 2.96 -8.66
CA LYS A 106 14.02 3.04 -10.08
C LYS A 106 14.75 1.79 -10.58
N LYS A 107 15.62 1.22 -9.75
CA LYS A 107 16.46 0.07 -10.07
C LYS A 107 16.12 -1.10 -9.16
N ARG A 108 16.33 -2.31 -9.69
CA ARG A 108 16.35 -3.56 -8.93
C ARG A 108 17.79 -3.81 -8.54
N ASP A 109 18.10 -3.64 -7.27
CA ASP A 109 19.45 -3.86 -6.76
C ASP A 109 19.42 -4.52 -5.37
N THR A 110 20.50 -5.20 -5.04
CA THR A 110 20.70 -5.86 -3.74
C THR A 110 20.63 -4.86 -2.58
N GLN A 111 21.04 -3.61 -2.80
CA GLN A 111 21.00 -2.57 -1.77
C GLN A 111 19.56 -2.18 -1.40
N ALA A 112 18.67 -2.08 -2.38
CA ALA A 112 17.25 -1.81 -2.18
C ALA A 112 16.57 -2.97 -1.45
N ALA A 113 16.85 -4.22 -1.84
CA ALA A 113 16.36 -5.40 -1.14
C ALA A 113 16.85 -5.42 0.32
N TYR A 114 18.14 -5.16 0.55
CA TYR A 114 18.75 -5.09 1.89
C TYR A 114 18.08 -4.01 2.74
N ALA A 115 17.95 -2.80 2.22
CA ALA A 115 17.34 -1.69 2.95
C ALA A 115 15.83 -1.92 3.21
N PHE A 116 15.14 -2.63 2.31
CA PHE A 116 13.72 -2.96 2.48
C PHE A 116 13.53 -3.97 3.62
N LEU A 117 14.30 -5.07 3.60
CA LEU A 117 14.29 -6.07 4.66
C LEU A 117 14.71 -5.45 6.00
N LYS A 118 15.81 -4.69 6.05
CA LYS A 118 16.23 -3.97 7.28
C LYS A 118 15.13 -3.07 7.83
N ARG A 119 14.35 -2.40 6.96
CA ARG A 119 13.21 -1.57 7.35
C ARG A 119 12.06 -2.38 7.95
N LEU A 120 11.76 -3.55 7.38
CA LEU A 120 10.77 -4.48 7.93
C LEU A 120 11.22 -5.01 9.30
N HIS A 121 12.49 -5.42 9.43
CA HIS A 121 13.04 -5.87 10.71
C HIS A 121 12.91 -4.81 11.80
N LYS A 122 13.27 -3.56 11.50
CA LYS A 122 13.18 -2.45 12.47
C LYS A 122 11.76 -2.22 12.98
N GLN A 123 10.75 -2.51 12.15
CA GLN A 123 9.36 -2.26 12.49
C GLN A 123 8.67 -3.43 13.18
N PHE A 124 8.92 -4.65 12.69
CA PHE A 124 8.16 -5.84 13.06
C PHE A 124 9.02 -6.90 13.76
N GLY A 125 10.32 -6.65 13.92
CA GLY A 125 11.27 -7.62 14.45
C GLY A 125 11.57 -8.73 13.47
N GLN A 126 11.66 -9.95 13.97
CA GLN A 126 12.12 -11.10 13.21
C GLN A 126 10.99 -12.12 12.99
N PRO A 127 10.65 -12.48 11.74
CA PRO A 127 9.73 -13.57 11.46
C PRO A 127 10.42 -14.93 11.58
N ARG A 128 9.63 -16.00 11.76
CA ARG A 128 10.13 -17.38 11.68
C ARG A 128 10.50 -17.76 10.25
N VAL A 129 9.70 -17.34 9.27
CA VAL A 129 9.89 -17.71 7.85
C VAL A 129 9.76 -16.47 6.95
N ILE A 130 10.69 -16.30 6.01
CA ILE A 130 10.55 -15.36 4.88
C ILE A 130 10.48 -16.17 3.59
N VAL A 131 9.44 -15.93 2.81
CA VAL A 131 9.27 -16.48 1.47
C VAL A 131 9.57 -15.39 0.45
N THR A 132 10.49 -15.66 -0.48
CA THR A 132 10.73 -14.77 -1.62
C THR A 132 10.83 -15.55 -2.93
N ASP A 133 10.81 -14.84 -4.05
CA ASP A 133 11.24 -15.40 -5.32
C ASP A 133 12.74 -15.79 -5.29
N LYS A 134 13.18 -16.61 -6.26
CA LYS A 134 14.57 -17.05 -6.48
C LYS A 134 15.50 -15.94 -7.01
N ALA A 135 15.15 -14.68 -6.77
CA ALA A 135 15.92 -13.53 -7.22
C ALA A 135 17.30 -13.46 -6.52
N PRO A 136 18.42 -13.43 -7.26
CA PRO A 136 19.76 -13.37 -6.67
C PRO A 136 19.98 -12.14 -5.77
N SER A 137 19.36 -11.00 -6.11
CA SER A 137 19.43 -9.75 -5.33
C SER A 137 18.84 -9.91 -3.93
N ILE A 138 17.70 -10.60 -3.81
CA ILE A 138 17.04 -10.83 -2.53
C ILE A 138 17.85 -11.82 -1.69
N GLY A 139 18.30 -12.93 -2.28
CA GLY A 139 19.11 -13.93 -1.58
C GLY A 139 20.46 -13.36 -1.10
N SER A 140 21.11 -12.51 -1.90
CA SER A 140 22.34 -11.81 -1.50
C SER A 140 22.08 -10.82 -0.35
N ALA A 141 21.00 -10.04 -0.45
CA ALA A 141 20.61 -9.09 0.61
C ALA A 141 20.28 -9.80 1.93
N PHE A 142 19.57 -10.92 1.88
CA PHE A 142 19.20 -11.71 3.05
C PHE A 142 20.43 -12.30 3.75
N ARG A 143 21.35 -12.93 3.01
CA ARG A 143 22.62 -13.44 3.57
C ARG A 143 23.45 -12.34 4.23
N LYS A 144 23.53 -11.16 3.61
CA LYS A 144 24.21 -9.99 4.19
C LYS A 144 23.52 -9.48 5.45
N LEU A 145 22.21 -9.64 5.61
CA LEU A 145 21.51 -9.28 6.84
C LEU A 145 21.79 -10.29 7.95
N GLN A 146 21.82 -11.58 7.61
CA GLN A 146 22.21 -12.66 8.54
C GLN A 146 23.62 -12.48 9.08
N SER A 147 24.59 -12.13 8.22
CA SER A 147 25.95 -11.83 8.66
C SER A 147 26.04 -10.60 9.58
N ASN A 148 25.07 -9.68 9.52
CA ASN A 148 24.97 -8.51 10.40
C ASN A 148 24.13 -8.80 11.66
N GLY A 149 23.81 -10.06 11.96
CA GLY A 149 23.04 -10.46 13.13
C GLY A 149 21.52 -10.27 13.02
N LEU A 150 20.99 -9.94 11.83
CA LEU A 150 19.55 -9.82 11.59
C LEU A 150 19.01 -11.09 10.94
N TYR A 151 17.79 -11.51 11.27
CA TYR A 151 17.17 -12.71 10.66
C TYR A 151 17.95 -14.03 10.92
N THR A 152 18.70 -14.12 12.01
CA THR A 152 19.54 -15.29 12.36
C THR A 152 18.72 -16.57 12.53
N LYS A 153 17.63 -16.48 13.28
CA LYS A 153 16.60 -17.54 13.45
C LYS A 153 15.53 -17.65 12.33
N THR A 154 15.67 -16.91 11.23
CA THR A 154 14.65 -16.87 10.17
C THR A 154 15.00 -17.84 9.06
N GLU A 155 14.06 -18.71 8.74
CA GLU A 155 14.18 -19.61 7.60
C GLU A 155 13.82 -18.87 6.30
N HIS A 156 14.72 -18.90 5.31
CA HIS A 156 14.46 -18.34 3.99
C HIS A 156 14.02 -19.43 3.01
N ARG A 157 12.79 -19.31 2.49
CA ARG A 157 12.20 -20.26 1.55
C ARG A 157 12.02 -19.60 0.18
N THR A 158 12.33 -20.35 -0.87
CA THR A 158 12.18 -19.90 -2.28
C THR A 158 11.25 -20.80 -3.08
N VAL A 159 10.19 -21.30 -2.43
CA VAL A 159 9.25 -22.24 -3.03
C VAL A 159 8.17 -21.50 -3.83
N LYS A 160 8.06 -21.83 -5.12
CA LYS A 160 7.14 -21.17 -6.07
C LYS A 160 5.69 -21.11 -5.56
N TYR A 161 5.15 -22.22 -5.02
CA TYR A 161 3.75 -22.25 -4.58
C TYR A 161 3.45 -21.26 -3.45
N LEU A 162 4.43 -21.02 -2.55
CA LEU A 162 4.28 -20.07 -1.45
C LEU A 162 4.29 -18.61 -1.94
N ASN A 163 4.92 -18.36 -3.09
CA ASN A 163 4.97 -17.04 -3.73
C ASN A 163 3.67 -16.69 -4.48
N ASN A 164 2.89 -17.69 -4.90
CA ASN A 164 1.62 -17.47 -5.63
C ASN A 164 0.68 -16.50 -4.90
N LEU A 165 0.67 -16.51 -3.56
CA LEU A 165 -0.17 -15.60 -2.77
C LEU A 165 0.20 -14.13 -3.00
N ILE A 166 1.48 -13.77 -2.93
CA ILE A 166 1.90 -12.37 -3.14
C ILE A 166 1.79 -11.97 -4.61
N GLU A 167 2.03 -12.89 -5.54
CA GLU A 167 1.85 -12.67 -6.98
C GLU A 167 0.38 -12.38 -7.34
N GLN A 168 -0.56 -13.19 -6.83
CA GLN A 168 -1.99 -12.91 -6.96
C GLN A 168 -2.34 -11.58 -6.32
N ASP A 169 -1.72 -11.29 -5.19
CA ASP A 169 -1.94 -10.05 -4.48
C ASP A 169 -1.39 -8.83 -5.24
N HIS A 170 -0.51 -8.99 -6.24
CA HIS A 170 -0.12 -7.89 -7.14
C HIS A 170 -1.21 -7.48 -8.14
N ARG A 171 -2.15 -8.37 -8.47
CA ARG A 171 -3.12 -8.15 -9.56
C ARG A 171 -3.92 -6.85 -9.43
N PRO A 172 -4.49 -6.48 -8.26
CA PRO A 172 -5.26 -5.23 -8.14
C PRO A 172 -4.43 -3.95 -8.27
N ILE A 173 -3.13 -3.98 -7.99
CA ILE A 173 -2.25 -2.84 -8.25
C ILE A 173 -1.93 -2.78 -9.75
N LYS A 174 -1.66 -3.93 -10.38
CA LYS A 174 -1.35 -4.02 -11.82
C LYS A 174 -2.53 -3.68 -12.72
N ARG A 175 -3.75 -4.08 -12.35
CA ARG A 175 -4.99 -3.77 -13.10
C ARG A 175 -5.29 -2.28 -13.16
N ARG A 176 -4.70 -1.48 -12.28
CA ARG A 176 -4.87 -0.04 -12.28
C ARG A 176 -4.00 0.58 -13.36
N ASN A 177 -4.60 0.80 -14.52
CA ASN A 177 -4.01 1.52 -15.66
C ASN A 177 -3.87 3.04 -15.37
N LYS A 178 -3.31 3.41 -14.21
CA LYS A 178 -3.15 4.81 -13.83
C LYS A 178 -1.89 5.41 -14.43
N PHE A 179 -2.02 6.61 -14.99
CA PHE A 179 -0.88 7.35 -15.52
C PHE A 179 -0.14 8.09 -14.40
N TYR A 180 0.94 7.49 -13.90
CA TYR A 180 1.78 8.11 -12.89
C TYR A 180 2.77 9.12 -13.49
N ARG A 181 2.73 10.38 -13.01
CA ARG A 181 3.61 11.47 -13.46
C ARG A 181 5.01 11.45 -12.84
N SER A 182 5.19 10.88 -11.65
CA SER A 182 6.49 10.83 -10.98
C SER A 182 6.58 9.67 -10.01
N LEU A 183 7.79 9.25 -9.65
CA LEU A 183 8.00 8.23 -8.63
C LEU A 183 7.41 8.64 -7.27
N ARG A 184 7.58 9.91 -6.88
CA ARG A 184 7.07 10.45 -5.60
C ARG A 184 5.55 10.34 -5.51
N THR A 185 4.87 10.74 -6.59
CA THR A 185 3.40 10.76 -6.63
C THR A 185 2.83 9.36 -6.79
N ALA A 186 3.47 8.51 -7.60
CA ALA A 186 3.13 7.09 -7.70
C ALA A 186 3.24 6.38 -6.35
N SER A 187 4.37 6.54 -5.66
CA SER A 187 4.61 5.91 -4.35
C SER A 187 3.54 6.33 -3.34
N THR A 188 3.18 7.61 -3.33
CA THR A 188 2.14 8.14 -2.46
C THR A 188 0.79 7.50 -2.75
N THR A 189 0.37 7.47 -4.02
CA THR A 189 -0.91 6.89 -4.40
C THR A 189 -0.97 5.39 -4.12
N ILE A 190 0.07 4.63 -4.47
CA ILE A 190 0.10 3.18 -4.25
C ILE A 190 0.03 2.87 -2.75
N LYS A 191 0.69 3.66 -1.89
CA LYS A 191 0.55 3.56 -0.43
C LYS A 191 -0.90 3.73 0.02
N GLY A 192 -1.61 4.72 -0.52
CA GLY A 192 -3.04 4.91 -0.27
C GLY A 192 -3.87 3.70 -0.71
N MET A 193 -3.64 3.19 -1.93
CA MET A 193 -4.35 2.03 -2.47
C MET A 193 -4.15 0.78 -1.61
N GLU A 194 -2.91 0.54 -1.20
CA GLU A 194 -2.55 -0.59 -0.34
C GLU A 194 -3.18 -0.47 1.05
N THR A 195 -3.27 0.75 1.59
CA THR A 195 -3.96 1.02 2.84
C THR A 195 -5.44 0.63 2.75
N ILE A 196 -6.16 1.18 1.75
CA ILE A 196 -7.59 0.89 1.56
C ILE A 196 -7.82 -0.60 1.30
N ARG A 197 -6.91 -1.25 0.58
CA ARG A 197 -6.98 -2.69 0.36
C ARG A 197 -6.76 -3.50 1.63
N GLY A 198 -5.81 -3.11 2.47
CA GLY A 198 -5.58 -3.74 3.77
C GLY A 198 -6.83 -3.68 4.65
N ILE A 199 -7.47 -2.50 4.72
CA ILE A 199 -8.73 -2.33 5.45
C ILE A 199 -9.84 -3.20 4.84
N TYR A 200 -9.97 -3.20 3.52
CA TYR A 200 -10.94 -4.05 2.81
C TYR A 200 -10.81 -5.53 3.13
N LYS A 201 -9.58 -6.05 3.18
CA LYS A 201 -9.34 -7.46 3.53
C LYS A 201 -9.75 -7.77 4.96
N LYS A 202 -9.45 -6.87 5.91
CA LYS A 202 -9.88 -7.04 7.31
C LYS A 202 -11.40 -7.03 7.45
N ASN A 203 -12.07 -6.06 6.83
CA ASN A 203 -13.52 -5.97 6.84
C ASN A 203 -14.18 -7.23 6.25
N ARG A 204 -13.69 -7.73 5.11
CA ARG A 204 -14.15 -9.00 4.49
C ARG A 204 -14.04 -10.22 5.40
N ARG A 205 -13.01 -10.27 6.26
CA ARG A 205 -12.80 -11.38 7.21
C ARG A 205 -13.73 -11.30 8.42
N ASN A 206 -14.09 -10.08 8.83
CA ASN A 206 -14.95 -9.85 9.99
C ASN A 206 -16.45 -10.04 9.68
N GLY A 207 -16.85 -10.17 8.41
CA GLY A 207 -18.21 -10.53 8.01
C GLY A 207 -19.26 -9.47 8.36
N THR A 208 -19.24 -8.31 7.70
CA THR A 208 -20.22 -7.24 7.92
C THR A 208 -21.48 -7.40 7.07
N LEU A 209 -22.67 -7.23 7.67
CA LEU A 209 -23.98 -7.39 7.01
C LEU A 209 -24.18 -6.46 5.79
N PHE A 210 -23.78 -5.19 5.89
CA PHE A 210 -23.99 -4.16 4.85
C PHE A 210 -22.79 -3.97 3.90
N GLY A 211 -21.75 -4.79 4.04
CA GLY A 211 -20.54 -4.72 3.21
C GLY A 211 -19.58 -3.58 3.55
N PHE A 212 -18.76 -3.18 2.57
CA PHE A 212 -17.62 -2.29 2.77
C PHE A 212 -17.87 -0.87 2.24
N SER A 213 -17.83 0.12 3.14
CA SER A 213 -17.81 1.55 2.79
C SER A 213 -16.40 2.12 2.97
N VAL A 214 -15.76 2.50 1.87
CA VAL A 214 -14.41 3.10 1.94
C VAL A 214 -14.40 4.41 2.74
N SER A 215 -15.46 5.20 2.65
CA SER A 215 -15.56 6.48 3.35
C SER A 215 -15.68 6.28 4.86
N THR A 216 -16.53 5.34 5.29
CA THR A 216 -16.69 4.99 6.72
C THR A 216 -15.38 4.46 7.29
N GLU A 217 -14.71 3.57 6.56
CA GLU A 217 -13.44 2.98 6.99
C GLU A 217 -12.30 4.00 7.06
N ILE A 218 -12.28 4.99 6.16
CA ILE A 218 -11.35 6.13 6.25
C ILE A 218 -11.65 6.97 7.50
N LYS A 219 -12.92 7.27 7.80
CA LYS A 219 -13.29 8.00 9.03
C LYS A 219 -12.80 7.28 10.27
N VAL A 220 -13.06 5.97 10.38
CA VAL A 220 -12.60 5.11 11.49
C VAL A 220 -11.07 5.09 11.57
N LEU A 221 -10.36 4.99 10.44
CA LEU A 221 -8.90 5.04 10.43
C LEU A 221 -8.38 6.39 10.96
N MET A 222 -9.03 7.49 10.58
CA MET A 222 -8.68 8.86 10.97
C MET A 222 -9.19 9.25 12.36
N GLY A 223 -9.97 8.40 13.04
CA GLY A 223 -10.54 8.70 14.36
C GLY A 223 -11.66 9.74 14.32
N ILE A 224 -12.37 9.83 13.20
CA ILE A 224 -13.54 10.69 13.02
C ILE A 224 -14.75 9.84 13.39
N LEU A 225 -15.47 10.21 14.45
CA LEU A 225 -16.74 9.57 14.81
C LEU A 225 -17.72 9.71 13.64
N ALA A 226 -18.42 8.61 13.35
CA ALA A 226 -19.41 8.53 12.28
C ALA A 226 -20.61 9.43 12.58
#